data_AF-A0A6G4XP30-F1
#
_entry.id   AF-A0A6G4XP30-F1
#
_cell.length_a   1.000
_cell.length_b   1.000
_cell.length_c   1.000
_cell.angle_alpha   90.00
_cell.angle_beta   90.00
_cell.angle_gamma   90.00
#
_symmetry.space_group_name_H-M   'P 1'
#
loop_
_entity.id
_entity.type
_entity.pdbx_description
1 polymer ?
#
loop_
_entity_poly.entity_id
_entity_poly.type
_entity_poly.pdbx_seq_one_letter_code
_entity_poly.pdbx_strand_id
1 'polypeptide(L)'
;MEKLPAVADLMKRHGVSRGVVLRAFEVLRREGLAEPVPGGRWRVVRAGEEIDRRPLHERIADLVTVDGLKAGDEFHSAPVLAERFGVSRPTVTKALDKLEAAGVLASAGQGRVRTVRTVPNRKGRS
;
A
#
# COMPACT_ATOMS: atom_id res chain seq x y z
N MET A 1 13.95 4.69 -0.71
CA MET A 1 13.63 4.34 0.69
C MET A 1 14.91 3.98 1.42
N GLU A 2 15.10 4.50 2.62
CA GLU A 2 16.33 4.39 3.39
C GLU A 2 16.21 3.28 4.44
N LYS A 3 17.25 2.46 4.58
CA LYS A 3 17.27 1.35 5.54
C LYS A 3 17.74 1.89 6.88
N LEU A 4 17.06 1.49 7.96
CA LEU A 4 17.58 1.75 9.30
C LEU A 4 18.86 0.92 9.53
N PRO A 5 19.82 1.42 10.33
CA PRO A 5 21.00 0.65 10.72
C PRO A 5 20.60 -0.69 11.36
N ALA A 6 21.48 -1.68 11.28
CA ALA A 6 21.19 -2.97 11.90
C ALA A 6 21.12 -2.83 13.42
N VAL A 7 20.35 -3.72 14.05
CA VAL A 7 20.19 -3.72 15.52
C VAL A 7 21.55 -3.78 16.22
N ALA A 8 22.48 -4.59 15.70
CA ALA A 8 23.84 -4.69 16.24
C ALA A 8 24.62 -3.38 16.15
N ASP A 9 24.47 -2.61 15.06
CA ASP A 9 25.14 -1.32 14.87
C ASP A 9 24.63 -0.29 15.88
N LEU A 10 23.32 -0.28 16.14
CA LEU A 10 22.70 0.61 17.12
C LEU A 10 23.08 0.25 18.55
N MET A 11 23.14 -1.04 18.88
CA MET A 11 23.65 -1.52 20.16
C MET A 11 25.09 -1.04 20.39
N LYS A 12 25.97 -1.21 19.38
CA LYS A 12 27.38 -0.80 19.47
C LYS A 12 27.53 0.71 19.57
N ARG A 13 26.81 1.48 18.75
CA ARG A 13 26.90 2.94 18.69
C ARG A 13 26.39 3.63 19.94
N HIS A 14 25.29 3.11 20.52
CA HIS A 14 24.61 3.76 21.65
C HIS A 14 24.81 3.05 22.99
N GLY A 15 25.52 1.91 23.03
CA GLY A 15 25.77 1.17 24.27
C GLY A 15 24.51 0.58 24.91
N VAL A 16 23.47 0.32 24.13
CA VAL A 16 22.16 -0.14 24.62
C VAL A 16 21.92 -1.62 24.33
N SER A 17 21.04 -2.24 25.11
CA SER A 17 20.65 -3.64 24.88
C SER A 17 19.78 -3.79 23.63
N ARG A 18 19.76 -5.00 23.06
CA ARG A 18 18.89 -5.36 21.93
C ARG A 18 17.42 -5.01 22.19
N GLY A 19 16.93 -5.25 23.40
CA GLY A 19 15.54 -4.97 23.77
C GLY A 19 15.20 -3.47 23.72
N VAL A 20 16.15 -2.59 24.04
CA VAL A 20 15.97 -1.14 23.92
C VAL A 20 15.84 -0.73 22.46
N VAL A 21 16.71 -1.24 21.58
CA VAL A 21 16.65 -0.96 20.14
C VAL A 21 15.34 -1.44 19.52
N LEU A 22 14.89 -2.65 19.86
CA LEU A 22 13.63 -3.20 19.35
C LEU A 22 12.41 -2.41 19.83
N ARG A 23 12.41 -1.94 21.09
CA ARG A 23 11.35 -1.06 21.60
C ARG A 23 11.34 0.29 20.88
N ALA A 24 12.50 0.88 20.61
CA ALA A 24 12.58 2.12 19.85
C ALA A 24 12.04 1.97 18.42
N PHE A 25 12.38 0.87 17.75
CA PHE A 25 11.81 0.54 16.44
C PHE A 25 10.29 0.35 16.48
N GLU A 26 9.75 -0.27 17.52
CA GLU A 26 8.31 -0.40 17.69
C GLU A 26 7.60 0.96 17.91
N VAL A 27 8.25 1.90 18.62
CA VAL A 27 7.76 3.28 18.73
C VAL A 27 7.72 3.94 17.34
N LEU A 28 8.80 3.86 16.57
CA LEU A 28 8.82 4.37 15.19
C LEU A 28 7.75 3.71 14.30
N ARG A 29 7.45 2.42 14.51
CA ARG A 29 6.35 1.73 13.81
C ARG A 29 4.99 2.32 14.16
N ARG A 30 4.76 2.54 15.45
CA ARG A 30 3.50 3.11 15.95
C ARG A 30 3.30 4.52 15.43
N GLU A 31 4.38 5.31 15.37
CA GLU A 31 4.39 6.67 14.83
C GLU A 31 4.38 6.72 13.29
N GLY A 32 4.46 5.57 12.62
CA GLY A 32 4.46 5.50 11.16
C GLY A 32 5.77 6.00 10.52
N LEU A 33 6.84 6.10 11.30
CA LEU A 33 8.17 6.56 10.87
C LEU A 33 9.09 5.43 10.41
N ALA A 34 8.77 4.18 10.74
CA ALA A 34 9.52 3.01 10.29
C ALA A 34 8.64 1.76 10.17
N GLU A 35 9.10 0.76 9.41
CA GLU A 35 8.44 -0.55 9.37
C GLU A 35 9.43 -1.71 9.23
N PRO A 36 9.07 -2.90 9.74
CA PRO A 36 9.86 -4.12 9.53
C PRO A 36 9.73 -4.60 8.09
N VAL A 37 10.81 -5.15 7.54
CA VAL A 37 10.83 -5.81 6.23
C VAL A 37 11.33 -7.25 6.36
N PRO A 38 11.08 -8.13 5.36
CA PRO A 38 11.56 -9.50 5.40
C PRO A 38 13.05 -9.61 5.71
N GLY A 39 13.43 -10.62 6.50
CA GLY A 39 14.82 -10.81 6.96
C GLY A 39 15.20 -10.00 8.20
N GLY A 40 14.23 -9.53 8.99
CA GLY A 40 14.47 -8.90 10.29
C GLY A 40 15.07 -7.49 10.24
N ARG A 41 15.02 -6.84 9.08
CA ARG A 41 15.51 -5.48 8.87
C ARG A 41 14.39 -4.47 9.07
N TRP A 42 14.76 -3.21 9.22
CA TRP A 42 13.85 -2.09 9.37
C TRP A 42 14.17 -1.01 8.34
N ARG A 43 13.15 -0.25 7.92
CA ARG A 43 13.31 0.87 6.99
C ARG A 43 12.59 2.12 7.49
N VAL A 44 13.11 3.28 7.11
CA VAL A 44 12.48 4.58 7.38
C VAL A 44 11.30 4.77 6.43
N VAL A 45 10.20 5.23 6.99
CA VAL A 45 9.06 5.83 6.29
C VAL A 45 9.31 7.34 6.30
N ARG A 46 9.41 7.98 5.14
CA ARG A 46 9.69 9.42 5.10
C ARG A 46 8.46 10.20 5.57
N ALA A 47 8.65 11.14 6.49
CA ALA A 47 7.61 12.08 6.89
C ALA A 47 7.06 12.81 5.65
N GLY A 48 5.78 12.61 5.36
CA GLY A 48 5.11 13.07 4.13
C GLY A 48 4.56 11.94 3.26
N GLU A 49 5.06 10.70 3.41
CA GLU A 49 4.34 9.50 2.98
C GLU A 49 3.43 9.07 4.13
N GLU A 50 2.20 9.58 4.16
CA GLU A 50 1.13 8.90 4.89
C GLU A 50 1.01 7.51 4.27
N ILE A 51 1.70 6.51 4.85
CA ILE A 51 1.60 5.13 4.37
C ILE A 51 0.19 4.69 4.71
N ASP A 52 -0.69 4.83 3.74
CA ASP A 52 -2.00 4.23 3.75
C ASP A 52 -1.82 2.71 3.85
N ARG A 53 -2.01 2.21 5.09
CA ARG A 53 -1.83 0.81 5.48
C ARG A 53 -2.93 -0.09 4.92
N ARG A 54 -3.97 0.48 4.29
CA ARG A 54 -4.99 -0.31 3.62
C ARG A 54 -4.37 -1.13 2.49
N PRO A 55 -4.87 -2.35 2.27
CA PRO A 55 -4.48 -3.15 1.11
C PRO A 55 -4.58 -2.35 -0.19
N LEU A 56 -3.64 -2.57 -1.12
CA LEU A 56 -3.57 -1.84 -2.38
C LEU A 56 -4.91 -1.82 -3.16
N HIS A 57 -5.68 -2.92 -3.12
CA HIS A 57 -6.97 -2.99 -3.81
C HIS A 57 -8.02 -2.03 -3.21
N GLU A 58 -8.07 -1.85 -1.90
CA GLU A 58 -8.97 -0.87 -1.27
C GLU A 58 -8.58 0.56 -1.66
N ARG A 59 -7.28 0.84 -1.71
CA ARG A 59 -6.74 2.15 -2.12
C ARG A 59 -7.00 2.43 -3.60
N ILE A 60 -6.93 1.42 -4.45
CA ILE A 60 -7.30 1.53 -5.87
C ILE A 60 -8.81 1.73 -6.01
N ALA A 61 -9.64 1.08 -5.19
CA ALA A 61 -11.09 1.22 -5.25
C ALA A 61 -11.57 2.65 -4.95
N ASP A 62 -10.86 3.37 -4.07
CA ASP A 62 -11.16 4.78 -3.79
C ASP A 62 -11.09 5.67 -5.04
N LEU A 63 -10.29 5.30 -6.04
CA LEU A 63 -10.21 6.04 -7.30
C LEU A 63 -11.54 6.11 -8.04
N VAL A 64 -12.44 5.13 -7.85
CA VAL A 64 -13.79 5.21 -8.40
C VAL A 64 -14.52 6.45 -7.88
N THR A 65 -14.35 6.76 -6.59
CA THR A 65 -14.99 7.93 -5.96
C THR A 65 -14.18 9.20 -6.20
N VAL A 66 -12.86 9.14 -6.04
CA VAL A 66 -11.95 10.29 -6.18
C VAL A 66 -11.98 10.85 -7.60
N ASP A 67 -11.99 9.98 -8.60
CA ASP A 67 -11.98 10.38 -10.00
C ASP A 67 -13.42 10.51 -10.57
N GLY A 68 -14.46 10.36 -9.72
CA GLY A 68 -15.86 10.57 -10.08
C GLY A 68 -16.44 9.55 -11.08
N LEU A 69 -15.86 8.34 -11.14
CA LEU A 69 -16.23 7.30 -12.09
C LEU A 69 -17.58 6.67 -11.72
N LYS A 70 -18.40 6.42 -12.73
CA LYS A 70 -19.72 5.80 -12.63
C LYS A 70 -19.66 4.36 -13.11
N ALA A 71 -20.68 3.58 -12.75
CA ALA A 71 -20.83 2.23 -13.28
C ALA A 71 -20.92 2.28 -14.81
N GLY A 72 -20.12 1.45 -15.48
CA GLY A 72 -19.94 1.42 -16.93
C GLY A 72 -18.70 2.15 -17.43
N ASP A 73 -18.12 3.06 -16.65
CA ASP A 73 -16.94 3.83 -17.06
C ASP A 73 -15.71 2.93 -17.13
N GLU A 74 -14.82 3.26 -18.07
CA GLU A 74 -13.50 2.65 -18.14
C GLU A 74 -12.66 3.02 -16.91
N PHE A 75 -12.03 2.03 -16.32
CA PHE A 75 -11.15 2.18 -15.17
C PHE A 75 -9.68 2.31 -15.61
N HIS A 76 -8.84 2.84 -14.72
CA HIS A 76 -7.42 3.03 -14.99
C HIS A 76 -6.70 1.74 -15.38
N SER A 77 -5.81 1.85 -16.35
CA SER A 77 -4.98 0.73 -16.79
C SER A 77 -3.90 0.37 -15.76
N ALA A 78 -3.46 -0.90 -15.78
CA ALA A 78 -2.44 -1.37 -14.84
C ALA A 78 -1.11 -0.57 -14.90
N PRO A 79 -0.60 -0.12 -16.07
CA PRO A 79 0.56 0.76 -16.13
C PRO A 79 0.36 2.10 -15.40
N VAL A 80 -0.78 2.77 -15.62
CA VAL A 80 -1.10 4.06 -14.98
C VAL A 80 -1.17 3.92 -13.46
N LEU A 81 -1.80 2.85 -12.98
CA LEU A 81 -1.88 2.56 -11.54
C LEU A 81 -0.51 2.19 -10.94
N ALA A 82 0.34 1.48 -11.67
CA ALA A 82 1.68 1.12 -11.20
C ALA A 82 2.53 2.38 -10.95
N GLU A 83 2.45 3.34 -11.87
CA GLU A 83 3.08 4.65 -11.72
C GLU A 83 2.48 5.45 -10.56
N ARG A 84 1.14 5.59 -10.51
CA ARG A 84 0.44 6.37 -9.47
C ARG A 84 0.70 5.87 -8.05
N PHE A 85 0.78 4.55 -7.86
CA PHE A 85 0.97 3.94 -6.54
C PHE A 85 2.43 3.55 -6.25
N GLY A 86 3.37 3.77 -7.17
CA GLY A 86 4.79 3.44 -6.99
C GLY A 86 5.04 1.94 -6.76
N VAL A 87 4.25 1.07 -7.39
CA VAL A 87 4.32 -0.39 -7.22
C VAL A 87 4.49 -1.10 -8.57
N SER A 88 4.87 -2.38 -8.53
CA SER A 88 5.06 -3.16 -9.76
C SER A 88 3.73 -3.45 -10.49
N ARG A 89 3.77 -3.57 -11.82
CA ARG A 89 2.61 -3.96 -12.65
C ARG A 89 1.95 -5.27 -12.16
N PRO A 90 2.69 -6.36 -11.87
CA PRO A 90 2.09 -7.58 -11.31
C PRO A 90 1.36 -7.37 -9.97
N THR A 91 1.86 -6.47 -9.12
CA THR A 91 1.20 -6.12 -7.84
C THR A 91 -0.14 -5.43 -8.08
N VAL A 92 -0.19 -4.53 -9.06
CA VAL A 92 -1.43 -3.86 -9.49
C VAL A 92 -2.40 -4.86 -10.11
N THR A 93 -1.94 -5.74 -11.00
CA THR A 93 -2.80 -6.77 -11.61
C THR A 93 -3.48 -7.61 -10.54
N LYS A 94 -2.72 -8.11 -9.55
CA LYS A 94 -3.29 -8.86 -8.41
C LYS A 94 -4.33 -8.06 -7.61
N ALA A 95 -4.14 -6.75 -7.48
CA ALA A 95 -5.11 -5.88 -6.80
C ALA A 95 -6.38 -5.68 -7.64
N LEU A 96 -6.24 -5.52 -8.96
CA LEU A 96 -7.38 -5.43 -9.88
C LEU A 96 -8.17 -6.73 -9.93
N ASP A 97 -7.51 -7.89 -9.93
CA ASP A 97 -8.17 -9.20 -9.89
C ASP A 97 -8.99 -9.37 -8.60
N LYS A 98 -8.52 -8.83 -7.47
CA LYS A 98 -9.31 -8.80 -6.22
C LYS A 98 -10.55 -7.92 -6.33
N LEU A 99 -10.45 -6.78 -7.02
CA LEU A 99 -11.59 -5.89 -7.25
C LEU A 99 -12.62 -6.50 -8.21
N GLU A 100 -12.17 -7.29 -9.19
CA GLU A 100 -13.06 -8.11 -10.03
C GLU A 100 -13.78 -9.17 -9.20
N ALA A 101 -13.03 -9.93 -8.39
CA ALA A 101 -13.59 -10.97 -7.52
C ALA A 101 -14.58 -10.40 -6.48
N ALA A 102 -14.33 -9.18 -6.00
CA ALA A 102 -15.22 -8.45 -5.10
C ALA A 102 -16.42 -7.79 -5.80
N GLY A 103 -16.50 -7.82 -7.14
CA GLY A 103 -17.58 -7.22 -7.92
C GLY A 103 -17.53 -5.70 -8.02
N VAL A 104 -16.40 -5.07 -7.70
CA VAL A 104 -16.17 -3.63 -7.84
C VAL A 104 -15.87 -3.28 -9.31
N LEU A 105 -15.05 -4.10 -9.96
CA LEU A 105 -14.73 -3.97 -11.38
C LEU A 105 -15.33 -5.13 -12.19
N ALA A 106 -15.67 -4.87 -13.44
CA ALA A 106 -15.98 -5.90 -14.42
C ALA A 106 -14.74 -6.24 -15.24
N SER A 107 -14.53 -7.53 -15.48
CA SER A 107 -13.44 -7.99 -16.31
C SER A 107 -13.61 -7.50 -17.73
N ALA A 108 -12.52 -7.00 -18.28
CA ALA A 108 -12.45 -6.63 -19.67
C ALA A 108 -11.69 -7.74 -20.40
N GLY A 109 -12.22 -8.16 -21.55
CA GLY A 109 -11.58 -9.14 -22.41
C GLY A 109 -10.14 -8.76 -22.77
N GLN A 110 -9.39 -9.71 -23.33
CA GLN A 110 -7.96 -9.57 -23.59
C GLN A 110 -7.61 -8.25 -24.31
N GLY A 111 -6.81 -7.40 -23.66
CA GLY A 111 -6.35 -6.12 -24.19
C GLY A 111 -7.25 -4.91 -23.91
N ARG A 112 -8.37 -5.07 -23.21
CA ARG A 112 -9.27 -3.96 -22.82
C ARG A 112 -9.08 -3.56 -21.36
N VAL A 113 -9.38 -2.29 -21.05
CA VAL A 113 -9.39 -1.79 -19.67
C VAL A 113 -10.67 -2.23 -18.96
N ARG A 114 -10.53 -2.60 -17.68
CA ARG A 114 -11.64 -2.98 -16.79
C ARG A 114 -12.63 -1.83 -16.68
N THR A 115 -13.91 -2.14 -16.47
CA THR A 115 -14.93 -1.09 -16.25
C THR A 115 -15.41 -1.11 -14.81
N VAL A 116 -15.85 0.03 -14.31
CA VAL A 116 -16.46 0.13 -12.97
C VAL A 116 -17.79 -0.58 -13.00
N ARG A 117 -17.97 -1.56 -12.12
CA ARG A 117 -19.23 -2.29 -11.97
C ARG A 117 -20.10 -1.67 -10.90
N THR A 118 -19.49 -1.32 -9.77
CA THR A 118 -20.18 -0.71 -8.64
C THR A 118 -19.32 0.41 -8.05
N VAL A 119 -19.97 1.49 -7.61
CA VAL A 119 -19.31 2.52 -6.82
C VAL A 119 -19.22 1.98 -5.38
N PRO A 120 -18.03 1.76 -4.83
CA PRO A 120 -17.89 1.25 -3.48
C PRO A 120 -18.49 2.27 -2.51
N ASN A 121 -19.64 1.92 -1.93
CA ASN A 121 -20.27 2.78 -0.93
C ASN A 121 -19.40 2.72 0.33
N ARG A 122 -18.90 3.87 0.80
CA ARG A 122 -18.05 3.98 1.99
C ARG A 122 -18.86 3.67 3.25
N LYS A 123 -19.32 2.43 3.43
CA LYS A 123 -19.96 1.98 4.66
C LYS A 123 -18.88 1.59 5.66
N GLY A 124 -18.57 2.56 6.52
CA GLY A 124 -18.39 2.38 7.95
C GLY A 124 -17.07 1.78 8.43
N ARG A 125 -16.27 2.63 9.09
CA ARG A 125 -15.71 2.24 10.38
C ARG A 125 -15.49 3.49 11.24
N SER A 126 -16.43 3.67 12.17
CA SER A 126 -16.24 4.41 13.43
C SER A 126 -15.13 3.79 14.26
#